data_AF-A0A7W1IBI3-F1
#
_entry.id   AF-A0A7W1IBI3-F1
#
_cell.length_a   1.000
_cell.length_b   1.000
_cell.length_c   1.000
_cell.angle_alpha   90.00
_cell.angle_beta   90.00
_cell.angle_gamma   90.00
#
_symmetry.space_group_name_H-M   'P 1'
#
loop_
_entity.id
_entity.type
_entity.pdbx_description
1 polymer ?
#
loop_
_entity_poly.entity_id
_entity_poly.type
_entity_poly.pdbx_seq_one_letter_code
_entity_poly.pdbx_strand_id
1 'polypeptide(L)'
;MEKDFYNIDFALSEEERAVRDSIRSFVDDKVIPVIGDAYIEGKFPRQIIPEMGELGVFGANLPEEYGCAGLNNVSYGLINQELERGDSGVRSFASVQG
;
A
#
# COMPACT_ATOMS: atom_id res chain seq x y z
N MET A 1 -1.00 -13.72 20.27
CA MET A 1 0.22 -14.27 19.66
C MET A 1 0.82 -13.14 18.85
N GLU A 2 1.97 -12.63 19.28
CA GLU A 2 2.71 -11.62 18.55
C GLU A 2 3.03 -12.17 17.16
N LYS A 3 2.56 -11.50 16.10
CA LYS A 3 2.60 -12.02 14.73
C LYS A 3 3.99 -11.86 14.09
N ASP A 4 4.91 -11.16 14.73
CA ASP A 4 6.28 -10.94 14.27
C ASP A 4 7.26 -11.83 15.04
N PHE A 5 7.30 -13.12 14.68
CA PHE A 5 8.08 -14.13 15.41
C PHE A 5 9.60 -13.88 15.36
N TYR A 6 10.09 -13.19 14.32
CA TYR A 6 11.50 -12.87 14.15
C TYR A 6 11.86 -11.42 14.45
N ASN A 7 10.91 -10.63 14.97
CA ASN A 7 11.10 -9.21 15.25
C ASN A 7 11.67 -8.46 14.02
N ILE A 8 11.10 -8.71 12.84
CA ILE A 8 11.49 -8.07 11.58
C ILE A 8 11.31 -6.55 11.69
N ASP A 9 10.34 -6.08 12.48
CA ASP A 9 10.08 -4.65 12.70
C ASP A 9 11.32 -3.88 13.19
N PHE A 10 12.19 -4.52 13.98
CA PHE A 10 13.44 -3.93 14.47
C PHE A 10 14.45 -3.63 13.35
N ALA A 11 14.39 -4.36 12.23
CA ALA A 11 15.29 -4.17 11.10
C ALA A 11 14.87 -3.00 10.18
N LEU A 12 13.65 -2.48 10.36
CA LEU A 12 13.13 -1.37 9.57
C LEU A 12 13.61 -0.02 10.13
N SER A 13 13.74 0.97 9.25
CA SER A 13 13.90 2.37 9.67
C SER A 13 12.59 2.94 10.23
N GLU A 14 12.67 4.08 10.92
CA GLU A 14 11.46 4.79 11.36
C GLU A 14 10.61 5.25 10.18
N GLU A 15 11.25 5.67 9.08
CA GLU A 15 10.59 6.08 7.85
C GLU A 15 9.86 4.90 7.19
N GLU A 16 10.49 3.74 7.08
CA GLU A 16 9.89 2.53 6.53
C GLU A 16 8.67 2.07 7.35
N ARG A 17 8.76 2.13 8.69
CA ARG A 17 7.63 1.84 9.58
C ARG A 17 6.51 2.85 9.38
N ALA A 18 6.83 4.14 9.27
CA ALA A 18 5.82 5.19 9.04
C ALA A 18 5.09 5.01 7.71
N VAL A 19 5.81 4.67 6.62
CA VAL A 19 5.21 4.34 5.32
C VAL A 19 4.27 3.15 5.46
N ARG A 20 4.73 2.05 6.05
CA ARG A 20 3.89 0.86 6.26
C ARG A 20 2.63 1.18 7.05
N ASP A 21 2.77 1.87 8.17
CA ASP A 21 1.66 2.14 9.08
C ASP A 21 0.64 3.10 8.44
N SER A 22 1.09 4.05 7.62
CA SER A 22 0.21 4.91 6.80
C SER A 22 -0.63 4.09 5.81
N ILE A 23 0.01 3.19 5.04
CA ILE A 23 -0.72 2.33 4.09
C ILE A 23 -1.64 1.35 4.83
N ARG A 24 -1.22 0.83 6.00
CA ARG A 24 -2.06 -0.04 6.82
C ARG A 24 -3.36 0.66 7.21
N SER A 25 -3.28 1.89 7.71
CA SER A 25 -4.46 2.70 8.06
C SER A 25 -5.35 2.94 6.86
N PHE A 26 -4.78 3.33 5.70
CA PHE A 26 -5.56 3.47 4.47
C PHE A 26 -6.29 2.17 4.08
N VAL A 27 -5.61 1.03 4.18
CA VAL A 27 -6.21 -0.27 3.86
C VAL A 27 -7.36 -0.60 4.82
N ASP A 28 -7.16 -0.42 6.13
CA ASP A 28 -8.19 -0.69 7.13
C ASP A 28 -9.40 0.24 6.99
N ASP A 29 -9.17 1.52 6.72
CA ASP A 29 -10.21 2.54 6.73
C ASP A 29 -10.93 2.66 5.37
N LYS A 30 -10.25 2.40 4.26
CA LYS A 30 -10.76 2.70 2.89
C LYS A 30 -10.90 1.48 1.99
N VAL A 31 -10.06 0.46 2.16
CA VAL A 31 -10.07 -0.72 1.27
C VAL A 31 -10.95 -1.83 1.82
N ILE A 32 -10.69 -2.28 3.05
CA ILE A 32 -11.43 -3.37 3.69
C ILE A 32 -12.96 -3.15 3.69
N PRO A 33 -13.49 -1.94 3.96
CA PRO A 33 -14.92 -1.73 4.01
C PRO A 33 -15.65 -1.91 2.67
N VAL A 34 -14.96 -1.80 1.54
CA VAL A 34 -15.58 -1.78 0.20
C VAL A 34 -15.21 -2.97 -0.67
N ILE A 35 -14.12 -3.69 -0.34
CA ILE A 35 -13.58 -4.70 -1.25
C ILE A 35 -14.46 -5.94 -1.37
N GLY A 36 -15.14 -6.35 -0.30
CA GLY A 36 -16.02 -7.53 -0.32
C GLY A 36 -17.13 -7.41 -1.37
N ASP A 37 -17.83 -6.28 -1.37
CA ASP A 37 -18.89 -6.00 -2.34
C ASP A 37 -18.31 -5.83 -3.76
N ALA A 38 -17.18 -5.13 -3.88
CA ALA A 38 -16.50 -4.96 -5.17
C ALA A 38 -16.11 -6.30 -5.82
N TYR A 39 -15.63 -7.25 -5.01
CA TYR A 39 -15.30 -8.60 -5.44
C TYR A 39 -16.56 -9.36 -5.93
N ILE A 40 -17.63 -9.35 -5.14
CA ILE A 40 -18.90 -10.02 -5.48
C ILE A 40 -19.50 -9.45 -6.76
N GLU A 41 -19.43 -8.14 -6.94
CA GLU A 41 -19.97 -7.44 -8.11
C GLU A 41 -19.05 -7.50 -9.35
N GLY A 42 -17.81 -7.99 -9.20
CA GLY A 42 -16.82 -7.99 -10.28
C GLY A 42 -16.42 -6.57 -10.73
N LYS A 43 -16.37 -5.62 -9.81
CA LYS A 43 -16.04 -4.21 -10.07
C LYS A 43 -14.77 -3.80 -9.34
N PHE A 44 -14.09 -2.78 -9.89
CA PHE A 44 -12.99 -2.14 -9.18
C PHE A 44 -13.51 -0.95 -8.36
N PRO A 45 -13.15 -0.82 -7.07
CA PRO A 45 -13.60 0.27 -6.19
C PRO A 45 -12.89 1.59 -6.52
N ARG A 46 -13.23 2.21 -7.66
CA ARG A 46 -12.55 3.41 -8.19
C ARG A 46 -12.46 4.58 -7.22
N GLN A 47 -13.36 4.66 -6.25
CA GLN A 47 -13.38 5.72 -5.23
C GLN A 47 -12.09 5.78 -4.38
N ILE A 48 -11.31 4.70 -4.30
CA ILE A 48 -10.07 4.68 -3.51
C ILE A 48 -8.86 5.24 -4.27
N ILE A 49 -8.93 5.35 -5.60
CA ILE A 49 -7.79 5.70 -6.46
C ILE A 49 -7.21 7.09 -6.16
N PRO A 50 -8.00 8.16 -5.95
CA PRO A 50 -7.45 9.48 -5.67
C PRO A 50 -6.55 9.49 -4.42
N GLU A 51 -7.01 8.86 -3.34
CA GLU A 51 -6.27 8.79 -2.07
C GLU A 51 -5.02 7.91 -2.19
N MET A 52 -5.06 6.84 -3.00
CA MET A 52 -3.84 6.10 -3.36
C MET A 52 -2.80 7.00 -4.03
N GLY A 53 -3.23 7.90 -4.92
CA GLY A 53 -2.35 8.89 -5.55
C GLY A 53 -1.77 9.89 -4.55
N GLU A 54 -2.61 10.41 -3.65
CA GLU A 54 -2.18 11.34 -2.58
C GLU A 54 -1.18 10.71 -1.61
N LEU A 55 -1.31 9.41 -1.35
CA LEU A 55 -0.38 8.62 -0.52
C LEU A 55 0.92 8.24 -1.26
N GLY A 56 1.05 8.57 -2.55
CA GLY A 56 2.28 8.33 -3.31
C GLY A 56 2.55 6.86 -3.63
N VAL A 57 1.52 6.00 -3.67
CA VAL A 57 1.71 4.56 -3.89
C VAL A 57 2.06 4.21 -5.35
N PHE A 58 1.74 5.08 -6.30
CA PHE A 58 2.03 4.88 -7.73
C PHE A 58 3.45 5.30 -8.07
N GLY A 59 4.25 4.36 -8.59
CA GLY A 59 5.66 4.61 -8.88
C GLY A 59 6.45 5.02 -7.63
N ALA A 60 6.12 4.49 -6.45
CA ALA A 60 6.60 4.99 -5.16
C ALA A 60 8.15 5.05 -5.05
N ASN A 61 8.86 4.16 -5.76
CA ASN A 61 10.32 4.09 -5.79
C ASN A 61 10.96 4.77 -7.02
N LEU A 62 10.17 5.46 -7.84
CA LEU A 62 10.67 6.24 -8.96
C LEU A 62 11.17 7.62 -8.49
N PRO A 63 12.08 8.26 -9.25
CA PRO A 63 12.66 9.55 -8.89
C PRO A 63 11.63 10.67 -8.65
N GLU A 64 11.88 11.50 -7.65
CA GLU A 64 11.05 12.67 -7.32
C GLU A 64 10.94 13.69 -8.47
N GLU A 65 11.92 13.74 -9.39
CA GLU A 65 11.89 14.64 -10.56
C GLU A 65 10.68 14.39 -11.49
N TYR A 66 10.05 13.21 -11.37
CA TYR A 66 8.83 12.86 -12.10
C TYR A 66 7.55 13.05 -11.27
N GLY A 67 7.64 13.63 -10.07
CA GLY A 67 6.52 13.81 -9.15
C GLY A 67 6.17 12.55 -8.33
N CYS A 68 7.07 11.56 -8.30
CA CYS A 68 6.94 10.34 -7.51
C CYS A 68 7.53 10.50 -6.10
N ALA A 69 7.33 9.51 -5.23
CA ALA A 69 7.71 9.60 -3.82
C ALA A 69 9.21 9.36 -3.54
N GLY A 70 10.00 8.88 -4.51
CA GLY A 70 11.45 8.70 -4.32
C GLY A 70 11.85 7.67 -3.25
N LEU A 71 10.93 6.80 -2.83
CA LEU A 71 11.13 5.89 -1.72
C LEU A 71 12.09 4.74 -2.06
N ASN A 72 12.70 4.17 -1.02
CA ASN A 72 13.54 3.00 -1.18
C ASN A 72 12.71 1.72 -1.50
N ASN A 73 13.39 0.65 -1.94
CA ASN A 73 12.72 -0.60 -2.30
C ASN A 73 12.10 -1.35 -1.11
N VAL A 74 12.56 -1.12 0.12
CA VAL A 74 11.96 -1.69 1.33
C VAL A 74 10.60 -1.05 1.57
N SER A 75 10.52 0.27 1.55
CA SER A 75 9.26 1.03 1.62
C SER A 75 8.30 0.62 0.50
N TYR A 76 8.78 0.47 -0.74
CA TYR A 76 7.93 -0.03 -1.83
C TYR A 76 7.41 -1.46 -1.57
N GLY A 77 8.25 -2.34 -1.03
CA GLY A 77 7.83 -3.67 -0.59
C GLY A 77 6.75 -3.63 0.50
N LEU A 78 6.91 -2.76 1.51
CA LEU A 78 5.97 -2.58 2.60
C LEU A 78 4.62 -2.00 2.13
N ILE A 79 4.63 -1.06 1.18
CA ILE A 79 3.42 -0.55 0.52
C ILE A 79 2.66 -1.72 -0.12
N ASN A 80 3.36 -2.52 -0.94
CA ASN A 80 2.74 -3.66 -1.60
C ASN A 80 2.22 -4.71 -0.61
N GLN A 81 2.95 -4.98 0.47
CA GLN A 81 2.54 -5.92 1.51
C GLN A 81 1.23 -5.50 2.18
N GLU A 82 1.09 -4.22 2.53
CA GLU A 82 -0.13 -3.73 3.18
C GLU A 82 -1.30 -3.64 2.20
N LEU A 83 -1.08 -3.22 0.94
CA LEU A 83 -2.12 -3.27 -0.09
C LEU A 83 -2.62 -4.70 -0.34
N GLU A 84 -1.70 -5.68 -0.43
CA GLU A 84 -2.04 -7.10 -0.61
C GLU A 84 -2.82 -7.67 0.58
N ARG A 85 -2.53 -7.19 1.80
CA ARG A 85 -3.30 -7.54 3.00
C ARG A 85 -4.77 -7.13 2.88
N GLY A 86 -5.04 -6.03 2.17
CA GLY A 86 -6.39 -5.60 1.84
C GLY A 86 -6.98 -6.40 0.68
N ASP A 87 -6.29 -6.42 -0.45
CA ASP A 87 -6.73 -7.10 -1.68
C ASP A 87 -5.62 -7.22 -2.74
N SER A 88 -5.49 -8.41 -3.34
CA SER A 88 -4.53 -8.65 -4.43
C SER A 88 -4.82 -7.86 -5.70
N GLY A 89 -6.09 -7.56 -5.99
CA GLY A 89 -6.49 -6.73 -7.13
C GLY A 89 -6.08 -5.27 -6.96
N VAL A 90 -6.22 -4.71 -5.76
CA VAL A 90 -5.76 -3.35 -5.41
C VAL A 90 -4.25 -3.24 -5.51
N ARG A 91 -3.48 -4.19 -4.95
CA ARG A 91 -2.02 -4.20 -5.10
C ARG A 91 -1.60 -4.38 -6.56
N SER A 92 -2.28 -5.25 -7.31
CA SER A 92 -2.02 -5.43 -8.76
C SER A 92 -2.24 -4.13 -9.53
N PHE A 93 -3.33 -3.43 -9.25
CA PHE A 93 -3.61 -2.13 -9.83
C PHE A 93 -2.49 -1.13 -9.54
N ALA A 94 -2.00 -1.03 -8.30
CA ALA A 94 -0.90 -0.13 -7.95
C ALA A 94 0.41 -0.50 -8.67
N SER A 95 0.75 -1.78 -8.75
CA SER A 95 2.03 -2.27 -9.29
C SER A 95 2.23 -2.02 -10.79
N VAL A 96 1.17 -1.68 -11.53
CA VAL A 96 1.23 -1.39 -12.98
C VAL A 96 1.17 0.10 -13.31
N GLN A 97 1.19 0.99 -12.30
CA GLN A 97 1.19 2.45 -12.47
C GLN A 97 2.58 3.09 -12.34
N GLY A 98 3.66 2.32 -12.49
CA GLY A 98 5.05 2.79 -12.42
C GLY A 98 5.82 2.50 -13.71
#